data_AF-A0A2N2ALG2-F1
#
_entry.id   AF-A0A2N2ALG2-F1
#
_cell.length_a   1.000
_cell.length_b   1.000
_cell.length_c   1.000
_cell.angle_alpha   90.00
_cell.angle_beta   90.00
_cell.angle_gamma   90.00
#
_symmetry.space_group_name_H-M   'P 1'
#
loop_
_entity.id
_entity.type
_entity.pdbx_description
1 polymer ?
#
loop_
_entity_poly.entity_id
_entity_poly.type
_entity_poly.pdbx_seq_one_letter_code
_entity_poly.pdbx_strand_id
1 'polypeptide(L)'
;MSRQLHRLENLLLIGALASLAAWLVGKAAELKGLHRQYQANTIRTRNVLSTCYLGCEVIESARETMTLIDFRQALRALRIDRFAYALAA
;
A
#
# COMPACT_ATOMS: atom_id res chain seq x y z
N MET A 1 -9.71 33.25 3.76
CA MET A 1 -8.66 32.29 4.15
C MET A 1 -9.21 30.97 4.69
N SER A 2 -10.15 30.97 5.65
CA SER A 2 -10.64 29.75 6.34
C SER A 2 -11.20 28.64 5.42
N ARG A 3 -12.02 28.99 4.43
CA ARG A 3 -12.61 27.99 3.50
C ARG A 3 -11.56 27.23 2.69
N GLN A 4 -10.44 27.88 2.33
CA GLN A 4 -9.36 27.24 1.57
C GLN A 4 -8.56 26.27 2.45
N LEU A 5 -8.34 26.63 3.72
CA LEU A 5 -7.69 25.75 4.70
C LEU A 5 -8.52 24.49 4.98
N HIS A 6 -9.83 24.62 5.20
CA HIS A 6 -10.69 23.44 5.41
C HIS A 6 -10.74 22.51 4.19
N ARG A 7 -10.73 23.07 2.98
CA ARG A 7 -10.64 22.27 1.76
C ARG A 7 -9.31 21.54 1.68
N LEU A 8 -8.21 22.18 2.06
CA LEU A 8 -6.89 21.56 2.10
C LEU A 8 -6.83 20.44 3.13
N GLU A 9 -7.33 20.66 4.35
CA GLU A 9 -7.42 19.64 5.42
C GLU A 9 -8.17 18.40 4.93
N ASN A 10 -9.32 18.59 4.29
CA ASN A 10 -10.12 17.50 3.73
C ASN A 10 -9.36 16.76 2.62
N LEU A 11 -8.69 17.47 1.72
CA LEU A 11 -7.89 16.86 0.65
C LEU A 11 -6.70 16.08 1.21
N LEU A 12 -6.05 16.56 2.26
CA LEU A 12 -4.96 15.86 2.94
C LEU A 12 -5.48 14.59 3.62
N LEU A 13 -6.63 14.65 4.29
CA LEU A 13 -7.26 13.49 4.90
C LEU A 13 -7.62 12.44 3.85
N ILE A 14 -8.27 12.86 2.75
CA ILE A 14 -8.62 11.97 1.63
C ILE A 14 -7.35 11.36 1.03
N GLY A 15 -6.32 12.16 0.79
CA GLY A 15 -5.03 11.70 0.27
C GLY A 15 -4.35 10.70 1.19
N ALA A 16 -4.38 10.92 2.50
CA ALA A 16 -3.84 10.00 3.49
C ALA A 16 -4.61 8.67 3.52
N LEU A 17 -5.94 8.71 3.50
CA LEU A 17 -6.79 7.52 3.46
C LEU A 17 -6.60 6.73 2.16
N ALA A 18 -6.55 7.41 1.02
CA ALA A 18 -6.30 6.79 -0.28
C ALA A 18 -4.90 6.14 -0.32
N SER A 19 -3.89 6.82 0.22
CA SER A 19 -2.52 6.29 0.32
C SER A 19 -2.45 5.06 1.23
N LEU A 20 -3.16 5.07 2.36
CA LEU A 20 -3.25 3.93 3.26
C LEU A 20 -3.94 2.73 2.60
N ALA A 21 -5.04 2.98 1.89
CA ALA A 21 -5.76 1.94 1.15
C ALA A 21 -4.87 1.32 0.05
N ALA A 22 -4.19 2.15 -0.76
CA ALA A 22 -3.25 1.70 -1.77
C ALA A 22 -2.10 0.90 -1.14
N TRP A 23 -1.53 1.37 -0.03
CA TRP A 23 -0.48 0.65 0.68
C TRP A 23 -0.93 -0.72 1.19
N LEU A 24 -2.13 -0.80 1.78
CA LEU A 24 -2.69 -2.06 2.30
C LEU A 24 -2.87 -3.10 1.19
N VAL A 25 -3.48 -2.70 0.06
CA VAL A 25 -3.64 -3.59 -1.09
C VAL A 25 -2.28 -3.98 -1.66
N GLY A 26 -1.37 -3.02 -1.80
CA GLY A 26 -0.02 -3.26 -2.29
C GLY A 26 0.76 -4.25 -1.43
N LYS A 27 0.68 -4.13 -0.09
CA LYS A 27 1.32 -5.09 0.82
C LYS A 27 0.69 -6.47 0.75
N ALA A 28 -0.63 -6.54 0.71
CA ALA A 28 -1.31 -7.81 0.54
C ALA A 28 -0.89 -8.49 -0.78
N ALA A 29 -0.80 -7.73 -1.87
CA ALA A 29 -0.35 -8.23 -3.17
C ALA A 29 1.14 -8.64 -3.17
N GLU A 30 1.99 -7.86 -2.49
CA GLU A 30 3.41 -8.18 -2.30
C GLU A 30 3.60 -9.51 -1.57
N LEU A 31 2.89 -9.70 -0.44
CA LEU A 31 2.92 -10.92 0.38
C LEU A 31 2.41 -12.15 -0.38
N LYS A 32 1.44 -11.97 -1.30
CA LYS A 32 0.97 -13.02 -2.21
C LYS A 32 1.91 -13.28 -3.40
N GLY A 33 2.99 -12.50 -3.53
CA GLY A 33 3.93 -12.64 -4.66
C GLY A 33 3.43 -12.04 -5.98
N LEU A 34 2.29 -11.34 -5.99
CA LEU A 34 1.67 -10.78 -7.20
C LEU A 34 2.53 -9.69 -7.85
N HIS A 35 3.37 -9.01 -7.07
CA HIS A 35 4.29 -7.98 -7.56
C HIS A 35 5.12 -8.41 -8.79
N ARG A 36 5.44 -9.71 -8.92
CA ARG A 36 6.20 -10.26 -10.04
C ARG A 36 5.46 -10.21 -11.38
N GLN A 37 4.12 -10.19 -11.35
CA GLN A 37 3.28 -10.09 -12.55
C GLN A 37 3.19 -8.65 -13.06
N TYR A 38 3.32 -7.66 -12.16
CA TYR A 38 3.30 -6.23 -12.48
C TYR A 38 4.69 -5.68 -12.79
N GLN A 39 5.77 -6.46 -12.56
CA GLN A 39 7.12 -6.07 -12.95
C GLN A 39 7.35 -6.32 -14.45
N ALA A 40 7.54 -5.24 -15.20
CA ALA A 40 7.99 -5.28 -16.59
C ALA A 40 9.47 -5.69 -16.74
N ASN A 41 10.26 -5.51 -15.68
CA ASN A 41 11.68 -5.86 -15.68
C ASN A 41 11.87 -7.39 -15.63
N THR A 42 12.82 -7.89 -16.41
CA THR A 42 13.24 -9.30 -16.42
C THR A 42 13.91 -9.73 -15.12
N ILE A 43 14.49 -8.80 -14.36
CA ILE A 43 15.07 -9.07 -13.04
C ILE A 43 13.97 -9.05 -11.97
N ARG A 44 13.58 -10.25 -11.50
CA ARG A 44 12.54 -10.46 -10.47
C ARG A 44 13.10 -10.79 -9.08
N THR A 45 14.40 -10.63 -8.88
CA THR A 45 15.09 -10.98 -7.63
C THR A 45 14.84 -9.98 -6.50
N ARG A 46 14.34 -8.78 -6.82
CA ARG A 46 14.05 -7.72 -5.85
C ARG A 46 12.73 -7.03 -6.16
N ASN A 47 12.06 -6.53 -5.13
CA ASN A 47 10.89 -5.69 -5.34
C ASN A 47 11.35 -4.28 -5.77
N VAL A 48 11.03 -3.88 -7.00
CA VAL A 48 11.36 -2.55 -7.54
C VAL A 48 10.15 -1.61 -7.60
N LEU A 49 8.95 -2.13 -7.37
CA LEU A 49 7.73 -1.33 -7.38
C LEU A 49 7.48 -0.78 -5.98
N SER A 50 7.12 0.51 -5.90
CA SER A 50 6.56 1.06 -4.67
C SER A 50 5.32 0.28 -4.27
N THR A 51 5.18 -0.04 -2.98
CA THR A 51 4.01 -0.74 -2.46
C THR A 51 2.71 0.00 -2.82
N CYS A 52 2.66 1.33 -2.70
CA CYS A 52 1.45 2.08 -3.05
C CYS A 52 1.13 1.99 -4.55
N TYR A 53 2.15 2.02 -5.41
CA TYR A 53 1.96 1.88 -6.85
C TYR A 53 1.41 0.50 -7.21
N LEU A 54 2.01 -0.57 -6.67
CA LEU A 54 1.49 -1.93 -6.83
C LEU A 54 0.03 -2.04 -6.34
N GLY A 55 -0.31 -1.38 -5.24
CA GLY A 55 -1.67 -1.34 -4.74
C GLY A 55 -2.66 -0.71 -5.72
N CYS A 56 -2.30 0.44 -6.31
CA CYS A 56 -3.13 1.09 -7.33
C CYS A 56 -3.33 0.17 -8.55
N GLU A 57 -2.26 -0.45 -9.07
CA GLU A 57 -2.34 -1.35 -10.22
C GLU A 57 -3.23 -2.58 -9.95
N VAL A 58 -3.18 -3.13 -8.73
CA VAL A 58 -4.03 -4.26 -8.34
C VAL A 58 -5.49 -3.84 -8.22
N ILE A 59 -5.77 -2.65 -7.67
CA ILE A 59 -7.13 -2.08 -7.60
C ILE A 59 -7.68 -1.85 -9.00
N GLU A 60 -6.89 -1.21 -9.87
CA GLU A 60 -7.30 -0.84 -11.23
C GLU A 60 -7.51 -2.06 -12.12
N SER A 61 -6.61 -3.05 -12.05
CA SER A 61 -6.73 -4.24 -12.88
C SER A 61 -7.91 -5.13 -12.50
N ALA A 62 -8.33 -5.12 -11.23
CA ALA A 62 -9.38 -5.99 -10.67
C ALA A 62 -9.21 -7.48 -11.01
N ARG A 63 -7.97 -7.91 -11.32
CA ARG A 63 -7.66 -9.27 -11.77
C ARG A 63 -7.63 -10.31 -10.66
N GLU A 64 -7.41 -9.85 -9.43
CA GLU A 64 -7.16 -10.70 -8.27
C GLU A 64 -8.10 -10.36 -7.14
N THR A 65 -8.77 -11.37 -6.60
CA THR A 65 -9.62 -11.19 -5.41
C THR A 65 -8.76 -11.25 -4.15
N MET A 66 -8.87 -10.22 -3.32
CA MET A 66 -8.22 -10.18 -2.01
C MET A 66 -9.18 -10.70 -0.94
N THR A 67 -8.69 -11.58 -0.09
CA THR A 67 -9.43 -12.11 1.06
C THR A 67 -9.16 -11.30 2.31
N LEU A 68 -10.01 -11.44 3.33
CA LEU A 68 -9.76 -10.84 4.65
C LEU A 68 -8.44 -11.31 5.28
N ILE A 69 -8.00 -12.53 4.96
CA ILE A 69 -6.73 -13.08 5.45
C ILE A 69 -5.55 -12.29 4.88
N ASP A 70 -5.60 -11.95 3.59
CA ASP A 70 -4.57 -11.16 2.92
C ASP A 70 -4.39 -9.79 3.59
N PHE A 71 -5.51 -9.11 3.89
CA PHE A 71 -5.47 -7.83 4.60
C PHE A 71 -5.01 -7.95 6.06
N ARG A 72 -5.38 -9.02 6.77
CA ARG A 72 -4.87 -9.29 8.13
C ARG A 72 -3.36 -9.48 8.15
N GLN A 73 -2.81 -10.15 7.14
CA GLN A 73 -1.36 -10.32 7.01
C GLN A 73 -0.67 -8.98 6.71
N ALA A 74 -1.22 -8.17 5.80
CA ALA A 74 -0.70 -6.82 5.54
C ALA A 74 -0.71 -5.92 6.79
N LEU A 75 -1.78 -5.96 7.59
CA LEU A 75 -1.87 -5.23 8.86
C LEU A 75 -0.86 -5.74 9.91
N ARG A 76 -0.58 -7.04 9.94
CA ARG A 76 0.48 -7.59 10.82
C ARG A 76 1.86 -7.08 10.40
N ALA A 77 2.15 -7.00 9.11
CA ALA A 77 3.40 -6.42 8.62
C ALA A 77 3.57 -4.96 9.10
N LEU A 78 2.50 -4.15 9.02
CA LEU A 78 2.50 -2.77 9.53
C LEU A 78 2.86 -2.70 11.03
N ARG A 79 2.38 -3.65 11.83
CA ARG A 79 2.68 -3.76 13.27
C ARG A 79 4.10 -4.22 13.58
N ILE A 80 4.75 -4.96 12.68
CA ILE A 80 6.11 -5.47 12.95
C ILE A 80 7.14 -4.43 12.52
N ASP A 81 6.94 -3.83 11.35
CA ASP A 81 7.93 -2.91 10.76
C ASP A 81 7.98 -1.56 11.47
N ARG A 82 6.85 -1.05 12.00
CA ARG A 82 6.81 0.33 12.55
C ARG A 82 7.28 0.47 14.00
N PHE A 83 7.18 -0.58 14.82
CA PHE A 83 7.63 -0.51 16.22
C PHE A 83 9.10 -0.90 16.40
N ALA A 84 9.67 -1.71 15.51
CA ALA A 84 11.08 -2.08 15.59
C ALA A 84 12.02 -0.88 15.36
N TYR A 85 11.68 0.02 14.42
CA TYR A 85 12.49 1.23 14.17
C TYR A 85 12.13 2.41 15.08
N ALA A 86 10.89 2.49 15.58
CA ALA A 86 10.47 3.57 16.49
C ALA A 86 10.88 3.35 17.96
N LEU A 87 11.17 2.12 18.40
CA LEU A 87 11.76 1.84 19.72
C LEU A 87 13.30 1.84 19.71
N ALA A 88 13.92 1.87 18.53
CA ALA A 88 15.37 1.85 18.35
C ALA A 88 15.98 3.26 18.13
N ALA A 89 15.17 4.32 18.21
CA ALA A 89 15.55 5.72 18.11
C ALA A 89 15.17 6.45 19.41
#